data_AF-A0A6C0KXH0-F1
#
_entry.id   AF-A0A6C0KXH0-F1
#
_cell.length_a   1.000
_cell.length_b   1.000
_cell.length_c   1.000
_cell.angle_alpha   90.00
_cell.angle_beta   90.00
_cell.angle_gamma   90.00
#
_symmetry.space_group_name_H-M   'P 1'
#
loop_
_entity.id
_entity.type
_entity.pdbx_description
1 polymer ?
#
loop_
_entity_poly.entity_id
_entity_poly.type
_entity_poly.pdbx_seq_one_letter_code
_entity_poly.pdbx_strand_id
1 'polypeptide(L)'
;MSSLSLLAQTVLSPYAENGNTGNCYEIFFALDVLRSMGLTDADLDGLAGLLNRIKAANLRTVDKIDVALTLVRGRPVQAGGCVVAGQTVVGLRNVTQDDNDGGTGDIVLCLASGRELAVSIFAGKVKRDGAIEKCLSNPTCSRYGCTDADATAFKGIAAAAVPEYKKEMTLKYGADEEAWNRKPSAAAVKACSVVAAATAARFNALPAHERVARFQDLTRCSNGGKPADMLCVVNPNCKKYALFNIVKSNIGATASAVSVRADQFWLYMTIDGQEVGKTQVKFNNGVYHKGKTSSIISSWNASCYMNKVFTLESIVI
;
A
#
# COMPACT_ATOMS: atom_id res chain seq x y z
N MET A 1 8.74 5.63 33.91
CA MET A 1 8.48 5.57 32.46
C MET A 1 8.59 7.00 31.93
N SER A 2 9.42 7.25 30.91
CA SER A 2 9.59 8.61 30.37
C SER A 2 8.34 9.08 29.60
N SER A 3 8.21 10.39 29.36
CA SER A 3 7.13 10.93 28.51
C SER A 3 7.18 10.37 27.08
N LEU A 4 8.37 10.13 26.54
CA LEU A 4 8.56 9.53 25.22
C LEU A 4 8.20 8.04 25.18
N SER A 5 8.46 7.29 26.26
CA SER A 5 8.02 5.89 26.38
C SER A 5 6.49 5.80 26.42
N LEU A 6 5.83 6.71 27.15
CA LEU A 6 4.36 6.79 27.16
C LEU A 6 3.81 7.16 25.77
N LEU A 7 4.41 8.15 25.10
CA LEU A 7 4.02 8.54 23.74
C LEU A 7 4.19 7.39 22.74
N ALA A 8 5.31 6.67 22.80
CA ALA A 8 5.56 5.50 21.98
C ALA A 8 4.50 4.42 22.23
N GLN A 9 4.13 4.18 23.49
CA GLN A 9 3.07 3.24 23.84
C GLN A 9 1.73 3.65 23.22
N THR A 10 1.34 4.92 23.34
CA THR A 10 0.10 5.45 22.75
C THR A 10 0.08 5.29 21.24
N VAL A 11 1.15 5.68 20.55
CA VAL A 11 1.23 5.64 19.07
C VAL A 11 1.25 4.21 18.51
N LEU A 12 1.83 3.27 19.25
CA LEU A 12 1.99 1.89 18.78
C LEU A 12 0.86 0.95 19.23
N SER A 13 0.10 1.29 20.28
CA SER A 13 -0.98 0.42 20.81
C SER A 13 -2.02 0.00 19.77
N PRO A 14 -2.47 0.86 18.84
CA PRO A 14 -3.43 0.45 17.80
C PRO A 14 -2.98 -0.75 16.95
N TYR A 15 -1.66 -0.93 16.77
CA TYR A 15 -1.11 -2.07 16.02
C TYR A 15 -1.17 -3.41 16.76
N ALA A 16 -1.38 -3.38 18.09
CA ALA A 16 -1.52 -4.59 18.90
C ALA A 16 -2.96 -5.12 18.91
N GLU A 17 -3.94 -4.31 18.51
CA GLU A 17 -5.38 -4.58 18.61
C GLU A 17 -6.03 -4.83 17.25
N ASN A 18 -5.23 -4.86 16.18
CA ASN A 18 -5.63 -5.23 14.82
C ASN A 18 -6.63 -4.26 14.16
N GLY A 19 -6.80 -3.04 14.69
CA GLY A 19 -7.55 -1.95 14.04
C GLY A 19 -6.81 -1.31 12.86
N ASN A 20 -5.52 -1.62 12.68
CA ASN A 20 -4.70 -1.21 11.55
C ASN A 20 -3.69 -2.33 11.23
N THR A 21 -3.36 -2.55 9.95
CA THR A 21 -2.50 -3.67 9.49
C THR A 21 -1.01 -3.51 9.83
N GLY A 22 -0.68 -2.81 10.93
CA GLY A 22 0.62 -2.81 11.60
C GLY A 22 1.80 -2.85 10.66
N ASN A 23 1.86 -1.92 9.69
CA ASN A 23 2.90 -2.03 8.69
C ASN A 23 4.23 -1.66 9.34
N CYS A 24 5.22 -2.56 9.26
CA CYS A 24 6.54 -2.38 9.86
C CYS A 24 7.22 -1.04 9.48
N TYR A 25 6.83 -0.43 8.35
CA TYR A 25 7.30 0.88 7.90
C TYR A 25 6.78 2.03 8.75
N GLU A 26 5.53 1.97 9.20
CA GLU A 26 4.91 2.96 10.10
C GLU A 26 5.55 2.90 11.48
N ILE A 27 5.72 1.69 12.02
CA ILE A 27 6.41 1.44 13.29
C ILE A 27 7.85 1.95 13.24
N PHE A 28 8.57 1.63 12.16
CA PHE A 28 9.94 2.12 11.95
C PHE A 28 10.00 3.65 11.94
N PHE A 29 9.13 4.30 11.17
CA PHE A 29 9.09 5.76 11.09
C PHE A 29 8.75 6.41 12.44
N ALA A 30 7.72 5.90 13.14
CA ALA A 30 7.33 6.42 14.45
C ALA A 30 8.48 6.35 15.47
N LEU A 31 9.10 5.18 15.59
CA LEU A 31 10.20 4.96 16.51
C LEU A 31 11.44 5.77 16.13
N ASP A 32 11.70 5.96 14.84
CA ASP A 32 12.81 6.79 14.37
C ASP A 32 12.62 8.28 14.72
N VAL A 33 11.43 8.82 14.50
CA VAL A 33 11.10 10.20 14.89
C VAL A 33 11.23 10.36 16.41
N LEU A 34 10.70 9.41 17.19
CA LEU A 34 10.83 9.42 18.65
C LEU A 34 12.29 9.29 19.11
N ARG A 35 13.12 8.52 18.41
CA ARG A 35 14.58 8.43 18.66
C ARG A 35 15.26 9.77 18.44
N SER A 36 14.88 10.49 17.38
CA SER A 36 15.31 11.88 17.14
C SER A 36 14.76 12.88 18.16
N MET A 37 13.68 12.55 18.87
CA MET A 37 13.16 13.33 20.00
C MET A 37 13.80 12.97 21.34
N GLY A 38 14.63 11.92 21.40
CA GLY A 38 15.33 11.50 22.62
C GLY A 38 14.95 10.13 23.17
N LEU A 39 14.17 9.31 22.45
CA LEU A 39 13.78 7.97 22.90
C LEU A 39 15.00 7.08 23.11
N THR A 40 15.19 6.59 24.33
CA THR A 40 16.39 5.82 24.71
C THR A 40 16.19 4.32 24.51
N ASP A 41 17.29 3.56 24.60
CA ASP A 41 17.24 2.09 24.57
C ASP A 41 16.45 1.52 25.76
N ALA A 42 16.53 2.16 26.93
CA ALA A 42 15.76 1.79 28.11
C ALA A 42 14.25 2.01 27.90
N ASP A 43 13.87 3.06 27.17
CA ASP A 43 12.47 3.28 26.81
C ASP A 43 11.97 2.19 25.86
N LEU A 44 12.79 1.80 24.87
CA LEU A 44 12.48 0.70 23.95
C LEU A 44 12.36 -0.65 24.67
N ASP A 45 13.23 -0.92 25.65
CA ASP A 45 13.13 -2.11 26.51
C ASP A 45 11.82 -2.13 27.29
N GLY A 46 11.39 -0.96 27.80
CA GLY A 46 10.09 -0.79 28.45
C GLY A 46 8.88 -1.09 27.55
N LEU A 47 9.04 -1.00 26.22
CA LEU A 47 7.98 -1.30 25.23
C LEU A 47 7.95 -2.77 24.81
N ALA A 48 8.86 -3.64 25.28
CA ALA A 48 9.01 -5.00 24.81
C ALA A 48 7.70 -5.82 24.87
N GLY A 49 6.91 -5.67 25.94
CA GLY A 49 5.61 -6.33 26.08
C GLY A 49 4.61 -5.93 24.99
N LEU A 50 4.53 -4.63 24.68
CA LEU A 50 3.67 -4.11 23.61
C LEU A 50 4.16 -4.59 22.23
N LEU A 51 5.46 -4.47 21.96
CA LEU A 51 6.05 -4.90 20.69
C LEU A 51 5.83 -6.39 20.43
N ASN A 52 5.90 -7.23 21.47
CA ASN A 52 5.58 -8.66 21.37
C ASN A 52 4.11 -8.90 21.02
N ARG A 53 3.17 -8.12 21.57
CA ARG A 53 1.76 -8.19 21.19
C ARG A 53 1.56 -7.78 19.72
N ILE A 54 2.21 -6.71 19.27
CA ILE A 54 2.16 -6.27 17.86
C ILE A 54 2.68 -7.37 16.93
N LYS A 55 3.82 -7.99 17.26
CA LYS A 55 4.37 -9.12 16.49
C LYS A 55 3.42 -10.32 16.44
N ALA A 56 2.81 -10.67 17.57
CA ALA A 56 1.85 -11.77 17.64
C ALA A 56 0.60 -11.51 16.77
N ALA A 57 0.12 -10.26 16.72
CA ALA A 57 -0.98 -9.85 15.84
C ALA A 57 -0.56 -9.83 14.36
N ASN A 58 0.72 -9.61 14.06
CA ASN A 58 1.25 -9.40 12.70
C ASN A 58 2.26 -10.49 12.28
N LEU A 59 1.85 -11.75 12.33
CA LEU A 59 2.71 -12.93 12.08
C LEU A 59 3.52 -12.90 10.77
N ARG A 60 3.07 -12.14 9.75
CA ARG A 60 3.75 -12.02 8.44
C ARG A 60 4.88 -10.98 8.41
N THR A 61 5.01 -10.13 9.43
CA THR A 61 5.97 -9.02 9.46
C THR A 61 6.88 -9.01 10.69
N VAL A 62 6.85 -10.07 11.52
CA VAL A 62 7.66 -10.20 12.75
C VAL A 62 9.13 -9.87 12.50
N ASP A 63 9.78 -10.54 11.54
CA ASP A 63 11.19 -10.31 11.20
C ASP A 63 11.47 -8.85 10.82
N LYS A 64 10.51 -8.18 10.17
CA LYS A 64 10.66 -6.78 9.77
C LYS A 64 10.54 -5.81 10.94
N ILE A 65 9.72 -6.13 11.94
CA ILE A 65 9.61 -5.35 13.18
C ILE A 65 10.92 -5.45 13.95
N ASP A 66 11.50 -6.65 14.06
CA ASP A 66 12.81 -6.84 14.70
C ASP A 66 13.93 -6.08 13.99
N VAL A 67 13.97 -6.14 12.65
CA VAL A 67 14.91 -5.35 11.85
C VAL A 67 14.72 -3.85 12.10
N ALA A 68 13.49 -3.34 12.15
CA ALA A 68 13.23 -1.94 12.45
C ALA A 68 13.76 -1.54 13.84
N LEU A 69 13.54 -2.36 14.86
CA LEU A 69 14.03 -2.11 16.22
C LEU A 69 15.56 -2.07 16.29
N THR A 70 16.24 -3.03 15.66
CA THR A 70 17.72 -3.04 15.60
C THR A 70 18.24 -1.76 14.95
N LEU A 71 17.60 -1.31 13.87
CA LEU A 71 18.01 -0.12 13.14
C LEU A 71 17.79 1.16 13.95
N VAL A 72 16.67 1.27 14.66
CA VAL A 72 16.39 2.42 15.55
C VAL A 72 17.41 2.47 16.70
N ARG A 73 17.75 1.33 17.31
CA ARG A 73 18.79 1.28 18.36
C ARG A 73 20.17 1.70 17.85
N GLY A 74 20.49 1.31 16.61
CA GLY A 74 21.74 1.71 15.96
C GLY A 74 21.84 3.20 15.62
N ARG A 75 20.75 3.97 15.75
CA ARG A 75 20.76 5.41 15.54
C ARG A 75 21.09 6.17 16.83
N PRO A 76 21.86 7.26 16.73
CA PRO A 76 22.16 8.08 17.88
C PRO A 76 20.87 8.67 18.47
N VAL A 77 20.80 8.72 19.80
CA VAL A 77 19.76 9.49 20.49
C VAL A 77 20.06 10.97 20.25
N GLN A 78 19.13 11.71 19.66
CA GLN A 78 19.30 13.15 19.45
C GLN A 78 18.54 13.91 20.54
N ALA A 79 19.27 14.70 21.33
CA ALA A 79 18.67 15.54 22.36
C ALA A 79 18.15 16.89 21.81
N GLY A 80 18.44 17.21 20.53
CA GLY A 80 18.08 18.47 19.88
C GLY A 80 16.62 18.55 19.40
N GLY A 81 15.84 17.48 19.55
CA GLY A 81 14.48 17.37 19.03
C GLY A 81 14.43 17.03 17.54
N CYS A 82 13.29 16.49 17.10
CA CYS A 82 13.02 16.26 15.69
C CYS A 82 12.42 17.52 15.06
N VAL A 83 12.99 18.00 13.95
CA VAL A 83 12.47 19.16 13.20
C VAL A 83 11.94 18.70 11.86
N VAL A 84 10.69 19.04 11.56
CA VAL A 84 10.02 18.73 10.29
C VAL A 84 9.39 20.01 9.75
N ALA A 85 9.64 20.29 8.46
CA ALA A 85 9.16 21.52 7.81
C ALA A 85 9.50 22.81 8.60
N GLY A 86 10.69 22.85 9.20
CA GLY A 86 11.18 23.99 9.99
C GLY A 86 10.57 24.14 11.39
N GLN A 87 9.81 23.16 11.89
CA GLN A 87 9.21 23.20 13.22
C GLN A 87 9.53 21.95 14.04
N THR A 88 9.68 22.14 15.35
CA THR A 88 9.91 21.04 16.30
C THR A 88 8.67 20.17 16.41
N VAL A 89 8.84 18.86 16.24
CA VAL A 89 7.84 17.84 16.55
C VAL A 89 7.81 17.64 18.06
N VAL A 90 6.62 17.77 18.65
CA VAL A 90 6.39 17.63 20.10
C VAL A 90 5.54 16.40 20.44
N GLY A 91 4.93 15.78 19.44
CA GLY A 91 4.07 14.62 19.62
C GLY A 91 3.81 13.86 18.32
N LEU A 92 3.31 12.64 18.47
CA LEU A 92 2.86 11.79 17.37
C LEU A 92 1.49 11.23 17.74
N ARG A 93 0.63 11.04 16.74
CA ARG A 93 -0.60 10.24 16.87
C ARG A 93 -0.64 9.18 15.78
N ASN A 94 -1.16 8.01 16.14
CA ASN A 94 -1.59 7.04 15.15
C ASN A 94 -2.92 7.50 14.54
N VAL A 95 -3.09 7.33 13.24
CA VAL A 95 -4.38 7.54 12.58
C VAL A 95 -4.81 6.24 11.95
N THR A 96 -6.00 5.78 12.35
CA THR A 96 -6.65 4.60 11.83
C THR A 96 -7.75 4.99 10.85
N GLN A 97 -8.25 4.01 10.08
CA GLN A 97 -9.33 4.24 9.13
C GLN A 97 -10.66 4.59 9.82
N ASP A 98 -10.79 4.27 11.11
CA ASP A 98 -12.00 4.52 11.91
C ASP A 98 -12.03 5.92 12.52
N ASP A 99 -10.89 6.64 12.52
CA ASP A 99 -10.77 7.97 13.13
C ASP A 99 -11.44 9.08 12.29
N ASN A 100 -11.95 8.77 11.10
CA ASN A 100 -12.69 9.70 10.21
C ASN A 100 -11.95 11.01 9.89
N ASP A 101 -10.63 11.07 10.04
CA ASP A 101 -9.77 12.24 9.81
C ASP A 101 -9.61 12.61 8.31
N GLY A 102 -10.41 12.02 7.42
CA GLY A 102 -10.59 12.46 6.03
C GLY A 102 -9.43 12.20 5.06
N GLY A 103 -8.38 11.47 5.46
CA GLY A 103 -7.17 11.25 4.65
C GLY A 103 -6.55 9.84 4.71
N THR A 104 -5.41 9.66 4.04
CA THR A 104 -4.54 8.48 4.10
C THR A 104 -3.34 8.69 5.03
N GLY A 105 -3.45 9.61 5.99
CA GLY A 105 -2.44 9.77 7.02
C GLY A 105 -2.37 8.51 7.87
N ASP A 106 -1.18 7.95 8.02
CA ASP A 106 -0.94 6.79 8.88
C ASP A 106 -0.44 7.24 10.26
N ILE A 107 0.30 8.36 10.27
CA ILE A 107 0.78 9.04 11.48
C ILE A 107 0.57 10.55 11.34
N VAL A 108 0.15 11.19 12.42
CA VAL A 108 0.14 12.66 12.53
C VAL A 108 1.32 13.11 13.38
N LEU A 109 2.07 14.08 12.87
CA LEU A 109 3.10 14.81 13.61
C LEU A 109 2.46 16.05 14.25
N CYS A 110 2.52 16.16 15.57
CA CYS A 110 2.07 17.34 16.30
C CYS A 110 3.26 18.29 16.46
N LEU A 111 3.16 19.50 15.91
CA LEU A 111 4.23 20.50 15.95
C LEU A 111 4.09 21.44 17.15
N ALA A 112 5.21 22.05 17.57
CA ALA A 112 5.23 23.01 18.68
C ALA A 112 4.31 24.23 18.46
N SER A 113 3.99 24.55 17.21
CA SER A 113 3.03 25.61 16.86
C SER A 113 1.56 25.24 17.11
N GLY A 114 1.28 23.98 17.45
CA GLY A 114 -0.08 23.42 17.51
C GLY A 114 -0.60 22.91 16.16
N ARG A 115 0.16 23.08 15.07
CA ARG A 115 -0.19 22.51 13.76
C ARG A 115 0.03 20.99 13.75
N GLU A 116 -0.92 20.28 13.14
CA GLU A 116 -0.79 18.86 12.84
C GLU A 116 -0.41 18.64 11.37
N LEU A 117 0.47 17.66 11.13
CA LEU A 117 0.85 17.21 9.78
C LEU A 117 0.56 15.73 9.63
N ALA A 118 -0.39 15.38 8.76
CA ALA A 118 -0.67 14.00 8.40
C ALA A 118 0.43 13.46 7.46
N VAL A 119 0.98 12.29 7.78
CA VAL A 119 2.04 11.62 7.02
C VAL A 119 1.51 10.28 6.50
N SER A 120 1.52 10.09 5.18
CA SER A 120 1.25 8.78 4.57
C SER A 120 2.57 8.03 4.36
N ILE A 121 2.69 6.85 4.96
CA ILE A 121 3.90 6.05 5.05
C ILE A 121 3.73 4.78 4.23
N PHE A 122 4.68 4.49 3.33
CA PHE A 122 4.60 3.27 2.53
C PHE A 122 5.98 2.72 2.16
N ALA A 123 5.99 1.43 1.83
CA ALA A 123 7.17 0.74 1.33
C ALA A 123 7.52 1.21 -0.09
N GLY A 124 8.75 1.62 -0.33
CA GLY A 124 9.19 2.01 -1.66
C GLY A 124 10.63 2.46 -1.72
N LYS A 125 11.06 2.92 -2.89
CA LYS A 125 12.34 3.61 -3.07
C LYS A 125 12.13 4.75 -4.05
N VAL A 126 12.79 5.88 -3.82
CA VAL A 126 12.95 6.91 -4.85
C VAL A 126 13.85 6.33 -5.92
N LYS A 127 13.34 6.21 -7.16
CA LYS A 127 14.09 5.68 -8.30
C LYS A 127 15.10 6.73 -8.80
N ARG A 128 16.05 6.31 -9.64
CA ARG A 128 17.10 7.20 -10.18
C ARG A 128 16.55 8.36 -11.01
N ASP A 129 15.41 8.14 -11.66
CA ASP A 129 14.65 9.11 -12.42
C ASP A 129 13.72 9.98 -11.54
N GLY A 130 13.83 9.89 -10.21
CA GLY A 130 12.98 10.60 -9.25
C GLY A 130 11.58 10.01 -9.09
N ALA A 131 11.24 8.90 -9.78
CA ALA A 131 9.92 8.30 -9.68
C ALA A 131 9.68 7.70 -8.28
N ILE A 132 8.51 7.98 -7.73
CA ILE A 132 8.04 7.47 -6.44
C ILE A 132 6.83 6.57 -6.70
N GLU A 133 7.04 5.27 -6.67
CA GLU A 133 5.99 4.29 -6.93
C GLU A 133 5.35 3.83 -5.61
N LYS A 134 4.04 4.05 -5.47
CA LYS A 134 3.23 3.54 -4.35
C LYS A 134 2.33 2.42 -4.85
N CYS A 135 2.37 1.28 -4.17
CA CYS A 135 1.35 0.24 -4.37
C CYS A 135 0.03 0.74 -3.77
N LEU A 136 -1.04 0.72 -4.56
CA LEU A 136 -2.38 1.04 -4.08
C LEU A 136 -3.04 -0.21 -3.48
N SER A 137 -4.11 -0.02 -2.71
CA SER A 137 -4.90 -1.12 -2.18
C SER A 137 -5.39 -2.01 -3.32
N ASN A 138 -5.11 -3.31 -3.24
CA ASN A 138 -5.41 -4.26 -4.30
C ASN A 138 -6.92 -4.39 -4.53
N PRO A 139 -7.45 -3.91 -5.66
CA PRO A 139 -8.90 -3.92 -5.87
C PRO A 139 -9.46 -5.26 -6.35
N THR A 140 -10.72 -5.48 -6.02
CA THR A 140 -11.53 -6.60 -6.51
C THR A 140 -12.16 -6.25 -7.87
N CYS A 141 -12.61 -7.27 -8.61
CA CYS A 141 -13.29 -7.05 -9.90
C CYS A 141 -14.54 -6.15 -9.80
N SER A 142 -15.26 -6.17 -8.67
CA SER A 142 -16.41 -5.29 -8.43
C SER A 142 -16.05 -3.80 -8.43
N ARG A 143 -14.82 -3.44 -8.00
CA ARG A 143 -14.33 -2.06 -8.12
C ARG A 143 -14.14 -1.62 -9.56
N TYR A 144 -14.14 -2.55 -10.52
CA TYR A 144 -14.09 -2.28 -11.96
C TYR A 144 -15.44 -2.39 -12.67
N GLY A 145 -16.53 -2.40 -11.91
CA GLY A 145 -17.89 -2.46 -12.46
C GLY A 145 -18.36 -3.87 -12.81
N CYS A 146 -17.62 -4.91 -12.42
CA CYS A 146 -18.11 -6.28 -12.55
C CYS A 146 -19.27 -6.54 -11.57
N THR A 147 -20.31 -7.21 -12.09
CA THR A 147 -21.47 -7.68 -11.34
C THR A 147 -21.22 -9.08 -10.76
N ASP A 148 -22.15 -9.56 -9.91
CA ASP A 148 -22.10 -10.95 -9.41
C ASP A 148 -22.25 -11.99 -10.53
N ALA A 149 -22.98 -11.64 -11.60
CA ALA A 149 -23.08 -12.47 -12.80
C ALA A 149 -21.72 -12.58 -13.51
N ASP A 150 -20.99 -11.47 -13.64
CA ASP A 150 -19.63 -11.48 -14.19
C ASP A 150 -18.70 -12.33 -13.32
N ALA A 151 -18.74 -12.15 -12.00
CA ALA A 151 -17.95 -12.96 -11.07
C ALA A 151 -18.25 -14.46 -11.19
N THR A 152 -19.50 -14.83 -11.43
CA THR A 152 -19.92 -16.22 -11.67
C THR A 152 -19.39 -16.74 -13.00
N ALA A 153 -19.50 -15.96 -14.07
CA ALA A 153 -18.94 -16.32 -15.38
C ALA A 153 -17.42 -16.52 -15.32
N PHE A 154 -16.70 -15.67 -14.58
CA PHE A 154 -15.25 -15.77 -14.42
C PHE A 154 -14.85 -17.05 -13.69
N LYS A 155 -15.61 -17.46 -12.67
CA LYS A 155 -15.42 -18.78 -12.00
C LYS A 155 -15.59 -19.93 -13.00
N GLY A 156 -16.57 -19.83 -13.90
CA GLY A 156 -16.78 -20.79 -14.99
C GLY A 156 -15.58 -20.90 -15.93
N ILE A 157 -15.00 -19.77 -16.33
CA ILE A 157 -13.79 -19.74 -17.18
C ILE A 157 -12.61 -20.44 -16.50
N ALA A 158 -12.39 -20.20 -15.21
CA ALA A 158 -11.33 -20.88 -14.47
C ALA A 158 -11.59 -22.38 -14.35
N ALA A 159 -12.81 -22.78 -13.97
CA ALA A 159 -13.17 -24.20 -13.87
C ALA A 159 -12.94 -24.96 -15.18
N ALA A 160 -13.29 -24.35 -16.32
CA ALA A 160 -13.07 -24.93 -17.64
C ALA A 160 -11.58 -25.08 -18.02
N ALA A 161 -10.69 -24.26 -17.47
CA ALA A 161 -9.26 -24.32 -17.73
C ALA A 161 -8.49 -25.30 -16.83
N VAL A 162 -9.11 -25.81 -15.75
CA VAL A 162 -8.46 -26.75 -14.81
C VAL A 162 -7.97 -28.04 -15.49
N PRO A 163 -8.74 -28.73 -16.35
CA PRO A 163 -8.27 -29.98 -16.96
C PRO A 163 -7.02 -29.78 -17.83
N GLU A 164 -6.98 -28.70 -18.62
CA GLU A 164 -5.85 -28.35 -19.46
C GLU A 164 -4.63 -27.96 -18.61
N TYR A 165 -4.83 -27.18 -17.55
CA TYR A 165 -3.79 -26.85 -16.57
C TYR A 165 -3.19 -28.10 -15.94
N LYS A 166 -4.01 -29.03 -15.43
CA LYS A 166 -3.53 -30.27 -14.80
C LYS A 166 -2.71 -31.09 -15.79
N LYS A 167 -3.22 -31.29 -17.01
CA LYS A 167 -2.51 -32.01 -18.06
C LYS A 167 -1.15 -31.39 -18.35
N GLU A 168 -1.09 -30.05 -18.47
CA GLU A 168 0.16 -29.32 -18.72
C GLU A 168 1.15 -29.46 -17.56
N MET A 169 0.70 -29.28 -16.31
CA MET A 169 1.56 -29.36 -15.13
C MET A 169 2.06 -30.79 -14.90
N THR A 170 1.20 -31.80 -15.06
CA THR A 170 1.61 -33.20 -14.96
C THR A 170 2.68 -33.55 -15.99
N LEU A 171 2.52 -33.10 -17.23
CA LEU A 171 3.50 -33.36 -18.30
C LEU A 171 4.85 -32.68 -18.02
N LYS A 172 4.84 -31.44 -17.52
CA LYS A 172 6.06 -30.63 -17.32
C LYS A 172 6.77 -30.91 -15.99
N TYR A 173 6.02 -31.20 -14.94
CA TYR A 173 6.51 -31.21 -13.56
C TYR A 173 6.15 -32.49 -12.79
N GLY A 174 5.49 -33.46 -13.43
CA GLY A 174 5.07 -34.72 -12.80
C GLY A 174 3.75 -34.61 -12.04
N ALA A 175 3.28 -35.74 -11.50
CA ALA A 175 1.97 -35.85 -10.85
C ALA A 175 1.89 -35.20 -9.46
N ASP A 176 3.01 -34.82 -8.86
CA ASP A 176 3.04 -34.15 -7.56
C ASP A 176 2.55 -32.70 -7.69
N GLU A 177 1.32 -32.46 -7.22
CA GLU A 177 0.68 -31.14 -7.31
C GLU A 177 1.37 -30.07 -6.42
N GLU A 178 2.15 -30.45 -5.40
CA GLU A 178 2.92 -29.49 -4.59
C GLU A 178 4.02 -28.81 -5.41
N ALA A 179 4.63 -29.55 -6.33
CA ALA A 179 5.70 -29.06 -7.21
C ALA A 179 5.20 -28.03 -8.24
N TRP A 180 3.88 -27.92 -8.43
CA TRP A 180 3.26 -27.00 -9.39
C TRP A 180 3.16 -25.56 -8.88
N ASN A 181 3.47 -25.32 -7.61
CA ASN A 181 3.32 -24.01 -7.00
C ASN A 181 4.11 -22.91 -7.76
N ARG A 182 3.41 -21.84 -8.14
CA ARG A 182 3.92 -20.70 -8.93
C ARG A 182 4.54 -21.08 -10.29
N LYS A 183 4.28 -22.27 -10.81
CA LYS A 183 4.75 -22.65 -12.14
C LYS A 183 3.95 -21.95 -13.24
N PRO A 184 4.58 -21.59 -14.36
CA PRO A 184 3.89 -20.98 -15.50
C PRO A 184 3.06 -22.04 -16.25
N SER A 185 1.84 -21.68 -16.63
CA SER A 185 0.93 -22.53 -17.43
C SER A 185 0.29 -21.72 -18.56
N ALA A 186 0.28 -22.26 -19.77
CA ALA A 186 -0.42 -21.68 -20.91
C ALA A 186 -1.94 -21.68 -20.70
N ALA A 187 -2.50 -22.76 -20.15
CA ALA A 187 -3.92 -22.85 -19.82
C ALA A 187 -4.32 -21.77 -18.80
N ALA A 188 -3.49 -21.56 -17.77
CA ALA A 188 -3.69 -20.49 -16.83
C ALA A 188 -3.64 -19.12 -17.51
N VAL A 189 -2.58 -18.82 -18.26
CA VAL A 189 -2.43 -17.54 -18.97
C VAL A 189 -3.61 -17.24 -19.89
N LYS A 190 -4.12 -18.24 -20.63
CA LYS A 190 -5.28 -18.09 -21.49
C LYS A 190 -6.55 -17.75 -20.71
N ALA A 191 -6.86 -18.49 -19.66
CA ALA A 191 -8.02 -18.21 -18.80
C ALA A 191 -7.94 -16.79 -18.20
N CYS A 192 -6.76 -16.41 -17.71
CA CYS A 192 -6.50 -15.07 -17.19
C CYS A 192 -6.74 -13.99 -18.26
N SER A 193 -6.32 -14.23 -19.51
CA SER A 193 -6.51 -13.31 -20.64
C SER A 193 -7.98 -13.06 -20.93
N VAL A 194 -8.80 -14.11 -20.92
CA VAL A 194 -10.25 -14.00 -21.20
C VAL A 194 -10.94 -13.18 -20.11
N VAL A 195 -10.66 -13.47 -18.84
CA VAL A 195 -11.27 -12.72 -17.73
C VAL A 195 -10.80 -11.27 -17.71
N ALA A 196 -9.51 -11.01 -17.96
CA ALA A 196 -8.98 -9.66 -18.04
C ALA A 196 -9.64 -8.85 -19.17
N ALA A 197 -9.79 -9.43 -20.36
CA ALA A 197 -10.47 -8.80 -21.48
C ALA A 197 -11.94 -8.46 -21.17
N ALA A 198 -12.68 -9.40 -20.56
CA ALA A 198 -14.07 -9.17 -20.16
C ALA A 198 -14.19 -8.07 -19.08
N THR A 199 -13.31 -8.08 -18.09
CA THR A 199 -13.23 -7.03 -17.05
C THR A 199 -12.92 -5.67 -17.67
N ALA A 200 -11.94 -5.61 -18.57
CA ALA A 200 -11.55 -4.37 -19.25
C ALA A 200 -12.71 -3.80 -20.08
N ALA A 201 -13.45 -4.67 -20.79
CA ALA A 201 -14.64 -4.26 -21.53
C ALA A 201 -15.72 -3.68 -20.60
N ARG A 202 -15.97 -4.32 -19.45
CA ARG A 202 -16.89 -3.79 -18.42
C ARG A 202 -16.47 -2.42 -17.92
N PHE A 203 -15.20 -2.27 -17.57
CA PHE A 203 -14.68 -1.00 -17.08
C PHE A 203 -14.79 0.11 -18.13
N ASN A 204 -14.41 -0.18 -19.38
CA ASN A 204 -14.46 0.80 -20.47
C ASN A 204 -15.89 1.18 -20.90
N ALA A 205 -16.88 0.34 -20.60
CA ALA A 205 -18.29 0.66 -20.85
C ALA A 205 -18.88 1.64 -19.82
N LEU A 206 -18.25 1.81 -18.65
CA LEU A 206 -18.70 2.77 -17.63
C LEU A 206 -18.58 4.21 -18.14
N PRO A 207 -19.50 5.12 -17.76
CA PRO A 207 -19.36 6.55 -18.04
C PRO A 207 -18.00 7.10 -17.56
N ALA A 208 -17.44 8.08 -18.28
CA ALA A 208 -16.12 8.64 -17.97
C ALA A 208 -16.00 9.15 -16.53
N HIS A 209 -17.05 9.82 -16.02
CA HIS A 209 -17.08 10.32 -14.65
C HIS A 209 -17.05 9.19 -13.60
N GLU A 210 -17.71 8.06 -13.85
CA GLU A 210 -17.66 6.89 -12.96
C GLU A 210 -16.29 6.22 -12.95
N ARG A 211 -15.62 6.14 -14.11
CA ARG A 211 -14.25 5.60 -14.20
C ARG A 211 -13.27 6.45 -13.38
N VAL A 212 -13.41 7.77 -13.45
CA VAL A 212 -12.62 8.72 -12.64
C VAL A 212 -12.92 8.57 -11.15
N ALA A 213 -14.21 8.48 -10.76
CA ALA A 213 -14.60 8.30 -9.36
C ALA A 213 -14.07 6.98 -8.77
N ARG A 214 -14.14 5.87 -9.53
CA ARG A 214 -13.55 4.59 -9.12
C ARG A 214 -12.03 4.69 -8.98
N PHE A 215 -11.34 5.41 -9.87
CA PHE A 215 -9.90 5.66 -9.73
C PHE A 215 -9.54 6.48 -8.49
N GLN A 216 -10.32 7.52 -8.19
CA GLN A 216 -10.15 8.34 -6.99
C GLN A 216 -10.33 7.51 -5.72
N ASP A 217 -11.31 6.60 -5.69
CA ASP A 217 -11.49 5.61 -4.62
C ASP A 217 -10.26 4.68 -4.50
N LEU A 218 -9.76 4.14 -5.62
CA LEU A 218 -8.58 3.27 -5.63
C LEU A 218 -7.31 3.96 -5.13
N THR A 219 -7.13 5.23 -5.47
CA THR A 219 -5.98 6.03 -5.04
C THR A 219 -6.20 6.69 -3.68
N ARG A 220 -7.41 6.58 -3.11
CA ARG A 220 -7.86 7.31 -1.92
C ARG A 220 -7.57 8.82 -2.03
N CYS A 221 -7.64 9.36 -3.25
CA CYS A 221 -7.49 10.78 -3.54
C CYS A 221 -8.90 11.37 -3.63
N SER A 222 -9.43 11.90 -2.54
CA SER A 222 -10.77 12.49 -2.50
C SER A 222 -10.80 13.82 -3.25
N ASN A 223 -11.71 13.97 -4.22
CA ASN A 223 -12.20 15.24 -4.81
C ASN A 223 -11.22 16.43 -4.83
N GLY A 224 -10.02 16.25 -5.39
CA GLY A 224 -9.04 17.34 -5.56
C GLY A 224 -8.27 17.76 -4.30
N GLY A 225 -8.54 17.14 -3.15
CA GLY A 225 -7.78 17.31 -1.91
C GLY A 225 -6.50 16.48 -1.89
N LYS A 226 -5.53 16.89 -1.05
CA LYS A 226 -4.35 16.08 -0.77
C LYS A 226 -4.72 14.95 0.20
N PRO A 227 -4.22 13.72 0.00
CA PRO A 227 -4.56 12.58 0.87
C PRO A 227 -3.85 12.67 2.23
N ALA A 228 -2.77 13.44 2.34
CA ALA A 228 -2.02 13.73 3.56
C ALA A 228 -1.27 15.06 3.38
N ASP A 229 -0.66 15.60 4.43
CA ASP A 229 0.29 16.71 4.29
C ASP A 229 1.62 16.24 3.68
N MET A 230 2.01 14.99 3.96
CA MET A 230 3.34 14.48 3.63
C MET A 230 3.31 13.04 3.13
N LEU A 231 4.32 12.68 2.33
CA LEU A 231 4.63 11.30 1.96
C LEU A 231 5.96 10.86 2.56
N CYS A 232 5.96 9.71 3.22
CA CYS A 232 7.15 9.03 3.71
C CYS A 232 7.37 7.72 2.95
N VAL A 233 8.47 7.66 2.19
CA VAL A 233 8.86 6.49 1.40
C VAL A 233 9.90 5.72 2.18
N VAL A 234 9.49 4.65 2.88
CA VAL A 234 10.38 3.80 3.66
C VAL A 234 10.91 2.69 2.78
N ASN A 235 12.24 2.46 2.82
CA ASN A 235 12.80 1.36 2.04
C ASN A 235 12.25 0.00 2.52
N PRO A 236 12.15 -1.02 1.64
CA PRO A 236 11.56 -2.31 2.01
C PRO A 236 12.23 -3.05 3.18
N ASN A 237 13.46 -2.68 3.52
CA ASN A 237 14.27 -3.25 4.58
C ASN A 237 14.30 -2.37 5.85
N CYS A 238 13.45 -1.34 5.93
CA CYS A 238 13.39 -0.36 7.01
C CYS A 238 14.71 0.36 7.33
N LYS A 239 15.70 0.44 6.42
CA LYS A 239 17.01 1.06 6.74
C LYS A 239 17.03 2.59 6.65
N LYS A 240 16.20 3.16 5.77
CA LYS A 240 16.10 4.59 5.50
C LYS A 240 14.74 4.91 4.92
N TYR A 241 14.32 6.16 5.06
CA TYR A 241 13.18 6.71 4.35
C TYR A 241 13.52 8.05 3.71
N ALA A 242 12.65 8.51 2.81
CA ALA A 242 12.64 9.87 2.27
C ALA A 242 11.29 10.51 2.58
N LEU A 243 11.29 11.79 2.95
CA LEU A 243 10.09 12.53 3.34
C LEU A 243 9.82 13.65 2.33
N PHE A 244 8.56 13.85 1.96
CA PHE A 244 8.13 14.84 0.98
C PHE A 244 6.92 15.62 1.46
N ASN A 245 6.92 16.94 1.28
CA ASN A 245 5.72 17.77 1.41
C ASN A 245 4.82 17.57 0.19
N ILE A 246 3.51 17.44 0.39
CA ILE A 246 2.52 17.45 -0.68
C ILE A 246 2.03 18.90 -0.86
N VAL A 247 2.52 19.57 -1.91
CA VAL A 247 2.19 20.96 -2.20
C VAL A 247 0.77 21.08 -2.76
N LYS A 248 0.43 20.23 -3.73
CA LYS A 248 -0.91 20.17 -4.34
C LYS A 248 -1.17 18.84 -5.02
N SER A 249 -2.47 18.52 -5.17
CA SER A 249 -2.95 17.49 -6.08
C SER A 249 -2.89 17.99 -7.53
N ASN A 250 -2.38 17.16 -8.45
CA ASN A 250 -2.52 17.37 -9.89
C ASN A 250 -3.80 16.73 -10.44
N ILE A 251 -4.55 15.98 -9.61
CA ILE A 251 -5.90 15.53 -9.93
C ILE A 251 -6.85 16.70 -9.66
N GLY A 252 -7.28 17.38 -10.72
CA GLY A 252 -8.23 18.50 -10.64
C GLY A 252 -9.68 18.07 -10.35
N ALA A 253 -10.54 19.05 -10.05
CA ALA A 253 -11.99 18.83 -9.86
C ALA A 253 -12.75 18.57 -11.17
N THR A 254 -12.20 19.01 -12.31
CA THR A 254 -12.79 18.82 -13.64
C THR A 254 -12.17 17.59 -14.31
N ALA A 255 -13.03 16.60 -14.59
CA ALA A 255 -12.71 15.32 -15.22
C ALA A 255 -12.10 15.39 -16.64
N SER A 256 -11.89 16.58 -17.20
CA SER A 256 -11.44 16.78 -18.58
C SER A 256 -9.98 16.38 -18.84
N ALA A 257 -9.14 16.30 -17.79
CA ALA A 257 -7.71 15.93 -17.90
C ALA A 257 -7.39 14.49 -17.48
N VAL A 258 -8.26 13.85 -16.68
CA VAL A 258 -8.02 12.49 -16.18
C VAL A 258 -8.68 11.50 -17.11
N SER A 259 -7.89 10.61 -17.72
CA SER A 259 -8.42 9.50 -18.48
C SER A 259 -7.97 8.18 -17.89
N VAL A 260 -8.95 7.30 -17.68
CA VAL A 260 -8.73 5.96 -17.16
C VAL A 260 -9.30 4.98 -18.18
N ARG A 261 -8.45 4.09 -18.68
CA ARG A 261 -8.82 3.06 -19.65
C ARG A 261 -8.28 1.71 -19.22
N ALA A 262 -9.03 0.66 -19.48
CA ALA A 262 -8.53 -0.70 -19.38
C ALA A 262 -8.10 -1.19 -20.77
N ASP A 263 -6.97 -1.87 -20.85
CA ASP A 263 -6.49 -2.59 -22.02
C ASP A 263 -5.94 -3.94 -21.56
N GLN A 264 -6.71 -4.99 -21.89
CA GLN A 264 -6.54 -6.35 -21.41
C GLN A 264 -6.27 -6.42 -19.89
N PHE A 265 -5.01 -6.70 -19.53
CA PHE A 265 -4.56 -6.93 -18.16
C PHE A 265 -4.27 -5.65 -17.40
N TRP A 266 -4.35 -4.49 -18.02
CA TRP A 266 -3.89 -3.25 -17.42
C TRP A 266 -4.99 -2.21 -17.45
N LEU A 267 -5.26 -1.59 -16.30
CA LEU A 267 -5.80 -0.24 -16.31
C LEU A 267 -4.67 0.75 -16.37
N TYR A 268 -4.80 1.71 -17.27
CA TYR A 268 -3.92 2.84 -17.44
C TYR A 268 -4.60 4.09 -16.93
N MET A 269 -3.86 4.84 -16.12
CA MET A 269 -4.33 6.04 -15.46
C MET A 269 -3.47 7.17 -16.01
N THR A 270 -4.13 8.16 -16.61
CA THR A 270 -3.44 9.28 -17.25
C THR A 270 -3.97 10.61 -16.76
N ILE A 271 -3.08 11.58 -16.67
CA ILE A 271 -3.38 13.00 -16.43
C ILE A 271 -2.75 13.75 -17.59
N ASP A 272 -3.54 14.54 -18.32
CA ASP A 272 -3.11 15.29 -19.51
C ASP A 272 -2.39 14.41 -20.55
N GLY A 273 -2.90 13.19 -20.75
CA GLY A 273 -2.33 12.20 -21.67
C GLY A 273 -1.07 11.48 -21.18
N GLN A 274 -0.51 11.85 -20.03
CA GLN A 274 0.66 11.18 -19.46
C GLN A 274 0.26 10.06 -18.49
N GLU A 275 0.84 8.87 -18.62
CA GLU A 275 0.64 7.77 -17.67
C GLU A 275 1.19 8.13 -16.28
N VAL A 276 0.29 8.19 -15.30
CA VAL A 276 0.57 8.45 -13.89
C VAL A 276 0.45 7.20 -13.01
N GLY A 277 -0.08 6.12 -13.57
CA GLY A 277 -0.06 4.83 -12.91
C GLY A 277 -0.73 3.76 -13.76
N LYS A 278 -0.61 2.53 -13.29
CA LYS A 278 -1.29 1.40 -13.90
C LYS A 278 -1.68 0.36 -12.86
N THR A 279 -2.75 -0.36 -13.15
CA THR A 279 -3.19 -1.49 -12.33
C THR A 279 -3.21 -2.75 -13.15
N GLN A 280 -2.45 -3.75 -12.71
CA GLN A 280 -2.53 -5.08 -13.30
C GLN A 280 -3.75 -5.80 -12.77
N VAL A 281 -4.70 -6.08 -13.65
CA VAL A 281 -5.72 -7.11 -13.49
C VAL A 281 -5.01 -8.47 -13.46
N LYS A 282 -4.49 -8.83 -12.28
CA LYS A 282 -3.69 -10.03 -12.12
C LYS A 282 -4.55 -11.18 -11.63
N PHE A 283 -4.58 -12.24 -12.42
CA PHE A 283 -4.85 -13.58 -11.96
C PHE A 283 -3.51 -14.25 -11.66
N ASN A 284 -3.22 -14.52 -10.38
CA ASN A 284 -2.09 -15.39 -10.07
C ASN A 284 -2.34 -16.75 -10.74
N ASN A 285 -1.26 -17.40 -11.21
CA ASN A 285 -1.21 -18.64 -12.02
C ASN A 285 -2.06 -19.84 -11.54
N GLY A 286 -2.78 -19.73 -10.43
CA GLY A 286 -3.66 -20.75 -9.91
C GLY A 286 -5.04 -20.71 -10.55
N VAL A 287 -5.20 -21.07 -11.82
CA VAL A 287 -6.51 -21.60 -12.25
C VAL A 287 -6.96 -22.73 -11.31
N TYR A 288 -5.99 -23.40 -10.70
CA TYR A 288 -6.15 -24.50 -9.76
C TYR A 288 -5.15 -24.41 -8.59
N HIS A 289 -5.59 -24.76 -7.39
CA HIS A 289 -4.80 -24.97 -6.19
C HIS A 289 -5.41 -26.13 -5.39
N LYS A 290 -4.78 -27.32 -5.44
CA LYS A 290 -5.10 -28.49 -4.60
C LYS A 290 -6.61 -28.78 -4.47
N GLY A 291 -7.27 -28.98 -5.60
CA GLY A 291 -8.71 -29.28 -5.68
C GLY A 291 -9.63 -28.07 -5.75
N LYS A 292 -9.10 -26.84 -5.66
CA LYS A 292 -9.88 -25.60 -5.68
C LYS A 292 -9.46 -24.70 -6.84
N THR A 293 -10.40 -24.09 -7.52
CA THR A 293 -10.09 -22.97 -8.43
C THR A 293 -9.63 -21.78 -7.60
N SER A 294 -8.56 -21.05 -7.97
CA SER A 294 -8.15 -19.91 -7.12
C SER A 294 -9.24 -18.86 -7.04
N SER A 295 -9.21 -18.09 -5.95
CA SER A 295 -9.96 -16.85 -5.89
C SER A 295 -9.34 -15.88 -6.91
N ILE A 296 -10.04 -15.78 -8.03
CA ILE A 296 -10.00 -14.76 -9.11
C ILE A 296 -9.88 -13.30 -8.57
N ILE A 297 -9.94 -13.09 -7.26
CA ILE A 297 -10.27 -11.84 -6.59
C ILE A 297 -9.27 -11.51 -5.46
N SER A 298 -8.12 -12.19 -5.37
CA SER A 298 -7.29 -12.04 -4.17
C SER A 298 -6.49 -10.74 -4.10
N SER A 299 -5.98 -10.23 -5.23
CA SER A 299 -5.34 -8.91 -5.28
C SER A 299 -4.82 -8.52 -6.66
N TRP A 300 -5.19 -7.34 -7.14
CA TRP A 300 -4.64 -6.75 -8.36
C TRP A 300 -3.55 -5.74 -8.02
N ASN A 301 -2.35 -5.93 -8.58
CA ASN A 301 -1.22 -5.05 -8.30
C ASN A 301 -1.49 -3.68 -8.93
N ALA A 302 -1.92 -2.73 -8.12
CA ALA A 302 -2.11 -1.35 -8.51
C ALA A 302 -0.87 -0.55 -8.12
N SER A 303 -0.28 0.20 -9.04
CA SER A 303 0.79 1.13 -8.71
C SER A 303 0.58 2.50 -9.33
N CYS A 304 1.05 3.51 -8.62
CA CYS A 304 0.93 4.89 -9.02
C CYS A 304 2.25 5.64 -8.79
N TYR A 305 2.58 6.53 -9.72
CA TYR A 305 3.73 7.42 -9.65
C TYR A 305 3.31 8.69 -8.91
N MET A 306 3.60 8.73 -7.61
CA MET A 306 3.15 9.79 -6.70
C MET A 306 3.64 11.17 -7.13
N ASN A 307 4.86 11.26 -7.67
CA ASN A 307 5.44 12.51 -8.18
C ASN A 307 4.82 13.00 -9.51
N LYS A 308 3.96 12.20 -10.14
CA LYS A 308 3.14 12.62 -11.28
C LYS A 308 1.73 13.03 -10.84
N VAL A 309 1.22 12.41 -9.78
CA VAL A 309 -0.08 12.72 -9.19
C VAL A 309 -0.04 13.95 -8.29
N PHE A 310 1.08 14.21 -7.63
CA PHE A 310 1.25 15.31 -6.70
C PHE A 310 2.48 16.15 -7.07
N THR A 311 2.40 17.44 -6.80
CA THR A 311 3.60 18.28 -6.71
C THR A 311 4.24 18.03 -5.34
N LEU A 312 5.49 17.55 -5.34
CA LEU A 312 6.21 17.14 -4.13
C LEU A 312 7.47 17.97 -3.92
N GLU A 313 7.74 18.35 -2.68
CA GLU A 313 9.00 18.98 -2.26
C GLU A 313 9.73 18.08 -1.27
N SER A 314 11.01 17.80 -1.53
CA SER A 314 11.82 16.96 -0.64
C SER A 314 12.07 17.66 0.69
N ILE A 315 11.97 16.92 1.78
CA ILE A 315 12.31 17.40 3.12
C ILE A 315 13.57 16.68 3.57
N VAL A 316 14.56 17.47 3.95
CA VAL A 316 15.76 16.98 4.63
C VAL A 316 15.45 17.04 6.13
N ILE A 317 15.52 15.89 6.80
CA ILE A 317 15.46 15.76 8.26
C ILE A 317 16.89 15.64 8.77
#